data_AF-A0A1M4E0E5-F1
#
_entry.id   AF-A0A1M4E0E5-F1
#
_cell.length_a   1.000
_cell.length_b   1.000
_cell.length_c   1.000
_cell.angle_alpha   90.00
_cell.angle_beta   90.00
_cell.angle_gamma   90.00
#
_symmetry.space_group_name_H-M   'P 1'
#
loop_
_entity.id
_entity.type
_entity.pdbx_description
1 polymer ?
#
loop_
_entity_poly.entity_id
_entity_poly.type
_entity_poly.pdbx_seq_one_letter_code
_entity_poly.pdbx_strand_id
1 'polypeptide(L)'
;MAAVVGAALVASAVVTAQPAMASDLSWTFSDGAISYRDSTNKFCVRAYDSEGARKVTVTATGGGRSWSLTDQNDHYDHPGGTCISLNGHAENTSVTLTAKSYWGERGTWVGRGSRTITT
;
A
#
# COMPACT_ATOMS: atom_id res chain seq x y z
N MET A 1 0.47 -60.35 -3.65
CA MET A 1 1.74 -59.62 -3.90
C MET A 1 1.42 -58.13 -3.91
N ALA A 2 2.18 -57.37 -3.10
CA ALA A 2 2.43 -55.93 -3.05
C ALA A 2 1.33 -54.91 -3.46
N ALA A 3 0.86 -54.16 -2.47
CA ALA A 3 0.27 -52.84 -2.63
C ALA A 3 1.36 -51.76 -2.79
N VAL A 4 1.10 -50.71 -3.56
CA VAL A 4 1.67 -49.38 -3.29
C VAL A 4 0.58 -48.34 -3.54
N VAL A 5 0.07 -47.80 -2.45
CA VAL A 5 -0.85 -46.67 -2.37
C VAL A 5 -0.09 -45.43 -2.84
N GLY A 6 -0.57 -44.78 -3.90
CA GLY A 6 -0.03 -43.50 -4.37
C GLY A 6 -0.37 -42.40 -3.37
N ALA A 7 0.57 -42.07 -2.49
CA ALA A 7 0.48 -40.94 -1.60
C ALA A 7 0.63 -39.64 -2.40
N ALA A 8 -0.46 -38.90 -2.58
CA ALA A 8 -0.41 -37.53 -3.07
C ALA A 8 0.32 -36.67 -2.03
N LEU A 9 1.50 -36.19 -2.40
CA LEU A 9 2.26 -35.22 -1.62
C LEU A 9 1.50 -33.88 -1.67
N VAL A 10 0.66 -33.63 -0.66
CA VAL A 10 0.11 -32.29 -0.42
C VAL A 10 1.27 -31.43 0.06
N ALA A 11 1.82 -30.62 -0.84
CA ALA A 11 2.82 -29.62 -0.48
C ALA A 11 2.16 -28.58 0.42
N SER A 12 2.28 -28.76 1.73
CA SER A 12 1.97 -27.73 2.72
C SER A 12 2.90 -26.55 2.45
N ALA A 13 2.39 -25.50 1.81
CA ALA A 13 3.08 -24.23 1.71
C ALA A 13 3.22 -23.66 3.13
N VAL A 14 4.32 -23.99 3.79
CA VAL A 14 4.75 -23.29 5.00
C VAL A 14 5.15 -21.90 4.55
N VAL A 15 4.20 -20.97 4.62
CA VAL A 15 4.50 -19.54 4.58
C VAL A 15 5.33 -19.27 5.82
N THR A 16 6.65 -19.31 5.65
CA THR A 16 7.57 -18.75 6.63
C THR A 16 7.27 -17.25 6.67
N ALA A 17 6.58 -16.81 7.71
CA ALA A 17 6.48 -15.40 8.02
C ALA A 17 7.91 -14.91 8.28
N GLN A 18 8.51 -14.33 7.25
CA GLN A 18 9.82 -13.72 7.35
C GLN A 18 9.74 -12.65 8.45
N PRO A 19 10.72 -12.59 9.37
CA PRO A 19 10.74 -11.54 10.38
C PRO A 19 10.72 -10.20 9.65
N ALA A 20 9.83 -9.32 10.10
CA ALA A 20 9.59 -8.01 9.52
C ALA A 20 10.85 -7.16 9.55
N MET A 21 11.64 -7.24 8.48
CA MET A 21 12.48 -6.14 8.07
C MET A 21 11.49 -5.03 7.67
N ALA A 22 11.40 -3.98 8.48
CA ALA A 22 11.28 -2.59 8.01
C ALA A 22 11.12 -2.51 6.48
N SER A 23 9.90 -2.64 5.96
CA SER A 23 9.71 -2.90 4.53
C SER A 23 9.44 -1.61 3.81
N ASP A 24 10.45 -1.07 3.12
CA ASP A 24 10.23 -0.03 2.13
C ASP A 24 9.16 -0.52 1.13
N LEU A 25 8.14 0.31 0.89
CA LEU A 25 7.09 0.04 -0.07
C LEU A 25 7.23 0.99 -1.25
N SER A 26 7.14 0.44 -2.46
CA SER A 26 6.87 1.22 -3.66
C SER A 26 5.69 0.59 -4.39
N TRP A 27 4.61 1.34 -4.54
CA TRP A 27 3.38 0.88 -5.15
C TRP A 27 2.85 1.91 -6.14
N THR A 28 3.01 1.62 -7.42
CA THR A 28 2.54 2.45 -8.53
C THR A 28 1.29 1.86 -9.17
N PHE A 29 0.40 2.73 -9.63
CA PHE A 29 -0.76 2.38 -10.46
C PHE A 29 -0.98 3.50 -11.49
N SER A 30 -1.91 3.29 -12.43
CA SER A 30 -2.11 4.18 -13.58
C SER A 30 -2.37 5.65 -13.22
N ASP A 31 -2.88 5.91 -12.02
CA ASP A 31 -3.35 7.23 -11.57
C ASP A 31 -2.50 7.82 -10.44
N GLY A 32 -1.42 7.15 -10.04
CA GLY A 32 -0.60 7.61 -8.93
C GLY A 32 0.39 6.60 -8.39
N ALA A 33 1.01 6.97 -7.28
CA ALA A 33 1.96 6.16 -6.56
C ALA A 33 1.84 6.35 -5.05
N ILE A 34 2.24 5.30 -4.33
CA ILE A 34 2.35 5.26 -2.89
C ILE A 34 3.75 4.75 -2.58
N SER A 35 4.43 5.40 -1.65
CA SER A 35 5.73 4.93 -1.17
C SER A 35 5.82 5.02 0.35
N TYR A 36 6.50 4.07 0.95
CA TYR A 36 6.88 4.09 2.35
C TYR A 36 8.38 3.87 2.43
N ARG A 37 9.08 4.69 3.20
CA ARG A 37 10.46 4.44 3.57
C ARG A 37 10.59 4.26 5.07
N ASP A 38 11.03 3.09 5.47
CA ASP A 38 11.18 2.75 6.88
C ASP A 38 12.32 3.54 7.54
N SER A 39 13.47 3.61 6.86
CA SER A 39 14.66 4.37 7.31
C SER A 39 14.42 5.84 7.69
N THR A 40 13.35 6.45 7.17
CA THR A 40 12.95 7.83 7.48
C THR A 40 11.52 7.91 8.04
N ASN A 41 10.91 6.76 8.27
CA ASN A 41 9.52 6.53 8.62
C ASN A 41 8.54 7.41 7.83
N LYS A 42 8.79 7.55 6.53
CA LYS A 42 8.12 8.53 5.66
C LYS A 42 7.18 7.81 4.71
N PHE A 43 5.90 8.15 4.79
CA PHE A 43 4.86 7.67 3.91
C PHE A 43 4.42 8.77 2.95
N CYS A 44 4.41 8.50 1.65
CA CYS A 44 4.07 9.46 0.61
C CYS A 44 3.03 8.90 -0.34
N VAL A 45 2.10 9.74 -0.75
CA VAL A 45 1.05 9.45 -1.73
C VAL A 45 1.12 10.51 -2.81
N ARG A 46 1.02 10.10 -4.07
CA ARG A 46 1.02 10.99 -5.21
C ARG A 46 -0.07 10.57 -6.18
N ALA A 47 -0.88 11.51 -6.62
CA ALA A 47 -1.77 11.39 -7.76
C ALA A 47 -1.05 11.94 -9.00
N TYR A 48 -1.20 11.28 -10.16
CA TYR A 48 -0.56 11.72 -11.41
C TYR A 48 -1.49 12.62 -12.22
N ASP A 49 -0.97 13.75 -12.71
CA ASP A 49 -1.66 14.62 -13.67
C ASP A 49 -1.37 14.16 -15.09
N SER A 50 -2.17 13.23 -15.59
CA SER A 50 -2.11 12.86 -17.01
C SER A 50 -3.08 13.66 -17.86
N GLU A 51 -4.33 13.90 -17.39
CA GLU A 51 -5.41 14.47 -18.22
C GLU A 51 -6.50 15.25 -17.43
N GLY A 52 -6.29 15.57 -16.15
CA GLY A 52 -7.26 16.32 -15.34
C GLY A 52 -7.31 15.92 -13.87
N ALA A 53 -8.25 16.51 -13.11
CA ALA A 53 -8.32 16.37 -11.65
C ALA A 53 -8.25 14.91 -11.17
N ARG A 54 -7.14 14.55 -10.52
CA ARG A 54 -6.95 13.25 -9.87
C ARG A 54 -6.86 13.41 -8.37
N LYS A 55 -7.29 12.38 -7.64
CA LYS A 55 -7.04 12.26 -6.21
C LYS A 55 -6.62 10.85 -5.91
N VAL A 56 -5.71 10.66 -4.97
CA VAL A 56 -5.37 9.36 -4.43
C VAL A 56 -5.55 9.44 -2.93
N THR A 57 -6.40 8.57 -2.39
CA THR A 57 -6.60 8.42 -0.96
C THR A 57 -6.08 7.06 -0.53
N VAL A 58 -5.29 7.05 0.53
CA VAL A 58 -4.85 5.83 1.20
C VAL A 58 -5.36 5.85 2.63
N THR A 59 -6.07 4.80 3.01
CA THR A 59 -6.42 4.52 4.41
C THR A 59 -5.48 3.46 4.95
N ALA A 60 -4.83 3.75 6.05
CA ALA A 60 -3.99 2.81 6.77
C ALA A 60 -4.69 2.36 8.04
N THR A 61 -4.62 1.05 8.32
CA THR A 61 -5.23 0.45 9.51
C THR A 61 -4.25 -0.56 10.11
N GLY A 62 -3.87 -0.37 11.37
CA GLY A 62 -2.92 -1.24 12.07
C GLY A 62 -2.58 -0.72 13.46
N GLY A 63 -2.20 -1.62 14.38
CA GLY A 63 -1.79 -1.25 15.75
C GLY A 63 -2.86 -0.53 16.56
N GLY A 64 -4.14 -0.83 16.33
CA GLY A 64 -5.27 -0.19 17.01
C GLY A 64 -5.58 1.24 16.54
N ARG A 65 -4.90 1.74 15.50
CA ARG A 65 -5.09 3.08 14.95
C ARG A 65 -5.46 3.00 13.46
N SER A 66 -6.16 4.01 12.98
CA SER A 66 -6.40 4.21 11.56
C SER A 66 -6.18 5.66 11.19
N TRP A 67 -5.59 5.90 10.04
CA TRP A 67 -5.42 7.24 9.47
C TRP A 67 -5.67 7.19 7.96
N SER A 68 -5.92 8.35 7.39
CA SER A 68 -6.14 8.50 5.96
C SER A 68 -5.30 9.65 5.44
N LEU A 69 -4.60 9.41 4.34
CA LEU A 69 -3.85 10.43 3.62
C LEU A 69 -4.44 10.56 2.22
N THR A 70 -4.75 11.79 1.82
CA THR A 70 -5.20 12.06 0.46
C THR A 70 -4.24 13.02 -0.18
N ASP A 71 -3.66 12.58 -1.28
CA ASP A 71 -3.04 13.46 -2.24
C ASP A 71 -4.10 13.92 -3.23
N GLN A 72 -4.29 15.21 -3.31
CA GLN A 72 -5.08 15.82 -4.37
C GLN A 72 -4.05 16.27 -5.38
N ASN A 73 -4.06 15.70 -6.57
CA ASN A 73 -3.26 16.26 -7.64
C ASN A 73 -3.85 17.63 -7.96
N ASP A 74 -3.10 18.66 -7.61
CA ASP A 74 -3.54 20.03 -7.41
C ASP A 74 -3.04 21.01 -8.49
N HIS A 75 -1.99 20.69 -9.28
CA HIS A 75 -1.60 21.35 -10.54
C HIS A 75 -0.29 20.74 -11.10
N TYR A 76 0.02 20.92 -12.40
CA TYR A 76 1.32 20.59 -13.01
C TYR A 76 2.55 21.20 -12.29
N ASP A 77 2.37 22.27 -11.52
CA ASP A 77 3.43 23.02 -10.83
C ASP A 77 3.66 22.64 -9.37
N HIS A 78 3.03 21.57 -8.86
CA HIS A 78 3.34 20.99 -7.56
C HIS A 78 4.15 19.69 -7.71
N PRO A 79 5.49 19.77 -7.87
CA PRO A 79 6.34 18.60 -7.92
C PRO A 79 6.39 17.95 -6.54
N GLY A 80 5.58 16.93 -6.32
CA GLY A 80 5.57 16.20 -5.07
C GLY A 80 4.38 15.27 -4.95
N GLY A 81 4.36 14.54 -3.84
CA GLY A 81 3.16 13.91 -3.34
C GLY A 81 3.01 14.31 -1.87
N THR A 82 1.81 14.22 -1.34
CA THR A 82 1.54 14.45 0.07
C THR A 82 2.25 13.38 0.90
N CYS A 83 3.11 13.81 1.82
CA CYS A 83 3.87 12.92 2.69
C CYS A 83 3.59 13.20 4.17
N ILE A 84 3.58 12.14 4.97
CA ILE A 84 3.53 12.19 6.44
C ILE A 84 4.61 11.28 7.02
N SER A 85 5.03 11.57 8.25
CA SER A 85 5.81 10.62 9.04
C SER A 85 4.87 9.73 9.85
N LEU A 86 5.14 8.43 9.90
CA LEU A 86 4.36 7.48 10.72
C LEU A 86 4.90 7.35 12.14
N ASN A 87 5.52 8.41 12.68
CA ASN A 87 6.22 8.48 13.98
C ASN A 87 5.33 8.26 15.23
N GLY A 88 4.18 7.61 15.09
CA GLY A 88 3.32 7.18 16.19
C GLY A 88 2.70 5.80 16.00
N HIS A 89 3.12 5.04 14.97
CA HIS A 89 2.87 3.61 14.91
C HIS A 89 3.98 2.90 15.68
N ALA A 90 3.62 1.92 16.51
CA ALA A 90 4.61 1.13 17.21
C ALA A 90 5.48 0.40 16.18
N GLU A 91 6.80 0.36 16.40
CA GLU A 91 7.69 -0.47 15.60
C GLU A 91 7.20 -1.92 15.60
N ASN A 92 7.43 -2.63 14.50
CA ASN A 92 6.94 -3.98 14.22
C ASN A 92 5.40 -4.11 14.14
N THR A 93 4.70 -3.03 13.78
CA THR A 93 3.25 -3.07 13.60
C THR A 93 2.89 -3.34 12.15
N SER A 94 2.11 -4.41 11.92
CA SER A 94 1.48 -4.65 10.63
C SER A 94 0.41 -3.59 10.36
N VAL A 95 0.61 -2.80 9.31
CA VAL A 95 -0.31 -1.76 8.84
C VAL A 95 -0.80 -2.12 7.46
N THR A 96 -2.11 -2.26 7.30
CA THR A 96 -2.77 -2.48 6.02
C THR A 96 -3.16 -1.16 5.39
N LEU A 97 -2.58 -0.87 4.24
CA LEU A 97 -2.83 0.29 3.39
C LEU A 97 -3.86 -0.09 2.34
N THR A 98 -4.98 0.63 2.29
CA THR A 98 -6.03 0.47 1.28
C THR A 98 -6.09 1.73 0.44
N ALA A 99 -5.90 1.59 -0.87
CA ALA A 99 -5.81 2.72 -1.78
C ALA A 99 -7.02 2.81 -2.70
N LYS A 100 -7.45 4.05 -2.95
CA LYS A 100 -8.44 4.40 -3.97
C LYS A 100 -8.00 5.65 -4.71
N SER A 101 -8.33 5.72 -5.99
CA SER A 101 -8.05 6.88 -6.83
C SER A 101 -9.35 7.46 -7.39
N TYR A 102 -9.44 8.77 -7.49
CA TYR A 102 -10.53 9.48 -8.16
C TYR A 102 -10.09 9.95 -9.54
N TRP A 103 -10.96 9.74 -10.52
CA TRP A 103 -10.79 10.26 -11.87
C TRP A 103 -11.87 11.29 -12.15
N GLY A 104 -11.49 12.58 -12.21
CA GLY A 104 -12.40 13.71 -12.42
C GLY A 104 -13.27 13.59 -13.66
N GLU A 105 -12.69 13.21 -14.80
CA GLU A 105 -13.42 13.06 -16.07
C GLU A 105 -14.50 11.97 -16.02
N ARG A 106 -14.29 10.92 -15.21
CA ARG A 106 -15.28 9.84 -15.00
C ARG A 106 -16.18 10.08 -13.80
N GLY A 107 -15.90 11.09 -12.97
CA GLY A 107 -16.62 11.36 -11.73
C GLY A 107 -16.61 10.21 -10.72
N THR A 108 -15.66 9.26 -10.82
CA THR A 108 -15.73 7.99 -10.08
C THR A 108 -14.47 7.67 -9.28
N TRP A 109 -14.67 6.91 -8.20
CA TRP A 109 -13.60 6.33 -7.39
C TRP A 109 -13.33 4.90 -7.83
N VAL A 110 -12.05 4.59 -8.04
CA VAL A 110 -11.57 3.26 -8.39
C VAL A 110 -10.74 2.72 -7.24
N GLY A 111 -11.12 1.56 -6.70
CA GLY A 111 -10.33 0.84 -5.71
C GLY A 111 -9.05 0.29 -6.35
N ARG A 112 -7.90 0.51 -5.71
CA ARG A 112 -6.59 0.01 -6.18
C ARG A 112 -6.15 -1.25 -5.44
N GLY A 113 -6.84 -1.62 -4.38
CA GLY A 113 -6.57 -2.79 -3.56
C GLY A 113 -5.93 -2.40 -2.24
N SER A 114 -5.26 -3.37 -1.61
CA SER A 114 -4.56 -3.17 -0.36
C SER A 114 -3.17 -3.81 -0.34
N ARG A 115 -2.28 -3.24 0.47
CA ARG A 115 -0.93 -3.74 0.74
C ARG A 115 -0.66 -3.64 2.23
N THR A 116 -0.02 -4.64 2.80
CA THR A 116 0.41 -4.61 4.20
C THR A 116 1.90 -4.33 4.26
N ILE A 117 2.26 -3.37 5.10
CA ILE A 117 3.65 -3.09 5.48
C ILE A 117 3.81 -3.38 6.96
N THR A 118 5.04 -3.60 7.39
CA THR A 118 5.40 -3.58 8.79
C THR A 118 6.30 -2.37 9.02
N THR A 119 5.87 -1.51 9.95
CA THR A 119 6.65 -0.34 10.43
C THR A 119 7.57 -0.75 11.57
#